data_AF-A0A1M5BF92-F1
#
_entry.id   AF-A0A1M5BF92-F1
#
_cell.length_a   1.000
_cell.length_b   1.000
_cell.length_c   1.000
_cell.angle_alpha   90.00
_cell.angle_beta   90.00
_cell.angle_gamma   90.00
#
_symmetry.space_group_name_H-M   'P 1'
#
loop_
_entity.id
_entity.type
_entity.pdbx_description
1 polymer ?
#
loop_
_entity_poly.entity_id
_entity_poly.type
_entity_poly.pdbx_seq_one_letter_code
_entity_poly.pdbx_strand_id
1 'polypeptide(L)'
;MDVRRITINIAGRVYPLNVPAAEEETLRKVGKQIENMIKDFEQNFDVRDKQDALAMCALKLGTNAEVVSLNYEKNINSTNERLVKINQSLNEIGK
;
A
#
# COMPACT_ATOMS: atom_id res chain seq x y z
N MET A 1 23.17 -2.33 -10.05
CA MET A 1 21.99 -2.73 -9.26
C MET A 1 21.77 -4.21 -9.47
N ASP A 2 21.88 -5.01 -8.41
CA ASP A 2 21.69 -6.45 -8.52
C ASP A 2 20.22 -6.77 -8.80
N VAL A 3 19.97 -7.51 -9.88
CA VAL A 3 18.65 -7.93 -10.32
C VAL A 3 18.48 -9.40 -9.96
N ARG A 4 17.36 -9.74 -9.31
CA ARG A 4 16.98 -11.12 -8.98
C ARG A 4 15.79 -11.54 -9.82
N ARG A 5 15.85 -12.77 -10.33
CA ARG A 5 14.70 -13.41 -10.96
C ARG A 5 13.85 -14.06 -9.89
N ILE A 6 12.59 -13.65 -9.79
CA ILE A 6 11.60 -14.25 -8.90
C ILE A 6 10.40 -14.76 -9.68
N THR A 7 9.56 -15.51 -8.99
CA THR A 7 8.31 -16.03 -9.52
C THR A 7 7.22 -15.76 -8.49
N ILE A 8 6.17 -15.08 -8.92
CA ILE A 8 5.00 -14.75 -8.10
C ILE A 8 3.80 -15.53 -8.65
N ASN A 9 2.98 -16.07 -7.76
CA ASN A 9 1.73 -16.74 -8.12
C ASN A 9 0.55 -15.86 -7.68
N ILE A 10 -0.37 -15.58 -8.59
CA ILE A 10 -1.59 -14.78 -8.34
C ILE A 10 -2.76 -15.45 -9.07
N ALA A 11 -3.82 -15.80 -8.35
CA ALA A 11 -5.05 -16.40 -8.87
C ALA A 11 -4.84 -17.68 -9.72
N GLY A 12 -3.78 -18.43 -9.39
CA GLY A 12 -3.35 -19.63 -10.11
C GLY A 12 -2.53 -19.35 -11.38
N ARG A 13 -2.08 -18.11 -11.59
CA ARG A 13 -1.18 -17.71 -12.68
C ARG A 13 0.21 -17.41 -12.15
N VAL A 14 1.21 -17.92 -12.86
CA VAL A 14 2.62 -17.80 -12.49
C VAL A 14 3.28 -16.70 -13.32
N TYR A 15 3.83 -15.70 -12.65
CA TYR A 15 4.48 -14.54 -13.25
C TYR A 15 5.98 -14.55 -12.92
N PRO A 16 6.86 -14.90 -13.88
CA PRO A 16 8.29 -14.74 -13.72
C PRO A 16 8.69 -13.26 -13.92
N LEU A 17 9.38 -12.68 -12.94
CA LEU A 17 9.77 -11.27 -12.93
C LEU A 17 11.26 -11.14 -12.63
N ASN A 18 11.90 -10.13 -13.24
CA ASN A 18 13.25 -9.71 -12.88
C ASN A 18 13.12 -8.39 -12.12
N VAL A 19 13.51 -8.39 -10.84
CA VAL A 19 13.30 -7.24 -9.94
C VAL A 19 14.60 -6.85 -9.23
N PRO A 20 14.77 -5.57 -8.84
CA PRO A 20 15.88 -5.15 -8.00
C PRO A 20 15.90 -5.95 -6.69
N ALA A 21 17.08 -6.34 -6.22
CA ALA A 21 17.23 -7.13 -4.99
C ALA A 21 16.60 -6.46 -3.75
N ALA A 22 16.55 -5.12 -3.71
CA ALA A 22 15.95 -4.34 -2.64
C ALA A 22 14.41 -4.42 -2.60
N GLU A 23 13.76 -4.71 -3.73
CA GLU A 23 12.30 -4.73 -3.85
C GLU A 23 11.72 -6.15 -3.81
N GLU A 24 12.58 -7.15 -3.88
CA GLU A 24 12.19 -8.55 -4.04
C GLU A 24 11.28 -9.05 -2.92
N GLU A 25 11.66 -8.81 -1.66
CA GLU A 25 10.86 -9.20 -0.50
C GLU A 25 9.50 -8.50 -0.49
N THR A 26 9.49 -7.19 -0.80
CA THR A 26 8.28 -6.38 -0.90
C THR A 26 7.34 -6.93 -1.95
N LEU A 27 7.83 -7.26 -3.15
CA LEU A 27 7.03 -7.85 -4.21
C LEU A 27 6.42 -9.20 -3.81
N ARG A 28 7.19 -10.07 -3.14
CA ARG A 28 6.66 -11.35 -2.65
C ARG A 28 5.54 -11.15 -1.63
N LYS A 29 5.72 -10.21 -0.71
CA LYS A 29 4.71 -9.88 0.31
C LYS A 29 3.44 -9.35 -0.34
N VAL A 30 3.55 -8.43 -1.30
CA VAL A 30 2.42 -7.87 -2.04
C VAL A 30 1.71 -8.96 -2.85
N GLY A 31 2.45 -9.83 -3.54
CA GLY A 31 1.87 -10.94 -4.28
C GLY A 31 1.02 -11.86 -3.40
N LYS A 32 1.52 -12.20 -2.20
CA LYS A 32 0.76 -13.00 -1.21
C LYS A 32 -0.47 -12.27 -0.68
N GLN A 33 -0.39 -10.95 -0.49
CA GLN A 33 -1.54 -10.14 -0.06
C GLN A 33 -2.65 -10.14 -1.12
N ILE A 34 -2.30 -9.98 -2.40
CA ILE A 34 -3.26 -10.02 -3.51
C ILE A 34 -3.93 -11.40 -3.58
N GLU A 35 -3.14 -12.47 -3.51
CA GLU A 35 -3.65 -13.85 -3.51
C GLU A 35 -4.68 -14.10 -2.39
N ASN A 36 -4.38 -13.65 -1.17
CA ASN A 36 -5.31 -13.78 -0.05
C ASN A 36 -6.59 -12.97 -0.28
N MET A 37 -6.46 -11.74 -0.79
CA MET A 37 -7.61 -10.88 -1.05
C MET A 37 -8.54 -11.45 -2.11
N ILE A 38 -8.00 -12.06 -3.16
CA ILE A 38 -8.80 -12.76 -4.18
C ILE A 38 -9.55 -13.92 -3.55
N LYS A 39 -8.90 -14.75 -2.71
CA LYS A 39 -9.58 -15.84 -1.99
C LYS A 39 -10.69 -15.34 -1.08
N ASP A 40 -10.46 -14.24 -0.37
CA ASP A 40 -11.48 -13.63 0.48
C ASP A 40 -12.68 -13.16 -0.35
N PHE A 41 -12.45 -12.58 -1.53
CA PHE A 41 -13.54 -12.17 -2.42
C PHE A 41 -14.29 -13.35 -3.03
N GLU A 42 -13.58 -14.39 -3.50
CA GLU A 42 -14.18 -15.63 -4.02
C GLU A 42 -15.05 -16.31 -2.95
N GLN A 43 -14.61 -16.34 -1.69
CA GLN A 43 -15.38 -16.93 -0.59
C GLN A 43 -16.59 -16.09 -0.16
N ASN A 44 -16.44 -14.77 -0.09
CA ASN A 44 -17.47 -13.91 0.52
C ASN A 44 -18.50 -13.34 -0.46
N PHE A 45 -18.22 -13.33 -1.78
CA PHE A 45 -19.04 -12.58 -2.74
C PHE A 45 -19.53 -13.40 -3.96
N ASP A 46 -19.42 -14.75 -3.94
CA ASP A 46 -19.72 -15.64 -5.10
C ASP A 46 -19.13 -15.08 -6.42
N VAL A 47 -17.94 -14.49 -6.32
CA VAL A 47 -17.25 -13.90 -7.47
C VAL A 47 -16.69 -15.04 -8.29
N ARG A 48 -17.43 -15.39 -9.35
CA ARG A 48 -17.07 -16.49 -10.25
C ARG A 48 -16.07 -16.08 -11.33
N ASP A 49 -16.01 -14.79 -11.65
CA ASP A 49 -15.04 -14.27 -12.61
C ASP A 49 -13.78 -13.76 -11.89
N LYS A 50 -12.64 -14.37 -12.21
CA LYS A 50 -11.32 -13.96 -11.70
C LYS A 50 -10.96 -12.53 -12.10
N GLN A 51 -11.49 -12.03 -13.21
CA GLN A 51 -11.28 -10.65 -13.64
C GLN A 51 -11.99 -9.66 -12.71
N ASP A 52 -13.21 -9.96 -12.30
CA ASP A 52 -13.97 -9.13 -11.35
C ASP A 52 -13.32 -9.16 -9.95
N ALA A 53 -12.85 -10.32 -9.51
CA ALA A 53 -12.10 -10.43 -8.26
C ALA A 53 -10.83 -9.55 -8.28
N LEU A 54 -10.10 -9.53 -9.40
CA LEU A 54 -8.94 -8.67 -9.59
C LEU A 54 -9.32 -7.18 -9.62
N ALA A 55 -10.44 -6.82 -10.25
CA ALA A 55 -10.95 -5.46 -10.26
C ALA A 55 -11.33 -4.98 -8.85
N MET A 56 -11.97 -5.83 -8.04
CA MET A 56 -12.28 -5.54 -6.63
C MET A 56 -11.00 -5.36 -5.80
N CYS A 57 -9.99 -6.20 -6.01
CA CYS A 57 -8.68 -6.03 -5.39
C CYS A 57 -8.03 -4.70 -5.76
N ALA A 58 -8.06 -4.32 -7.04
CA ALA A 58 -7.50 -3.06 -7.52
C ALA A 58 -8.23 -1.86 -6.89
N LEU A 59 -9.57 -1.91 -6.83
CA LEU A 59 -10.36 -0.87 -6.17
C LEU A 59 -10.01 -0.76 -4.70
N LYS A 60 -9.95 -1.87 -3.97
CA LYS A 60 -9.64 -1.88 -2.53
C LYS A 60 -8.24 -1.33 -2.24
N LEU A 61 -7.25 -1.75 -3.02
CA LEU A 61 -5.87 -1.26 -2.88
C LEU A 61 -5.77 0.23 -3.23
N GLY A 62 -6.44 0.68 -4.29
CA GLY A 62 -6.49 2.09 -4.67
C GLY A 62 -7.13 2.96 -3.59
N THR A 63 -8.28 2.55 -3.05
CA THR A 63 -8.93 3.26 -1.93
C THR A 63 -8.03 3.32 -0.70
N ASN A 64 -7.36 2.22 -0.36
CA ASN A 64 -6.45 2.20 0.78
C ASN A 64 -5.26 3.16 0.56
N ALA A 65 -4.69 3.20 -0.64
CA ALA A 65 -3.60 4.12 -0.98
C ALA A 65 -4.04 5.58 -0.84
N GLU A 66 -5.23 5.92 -1.34
CA GLU A 66 -5.78 7.27 -1.23
C GLU A 66 -6.02 7.68 0.22
N VAL A 67 -6.61 6.80 1.03
CA VAL A 67 -6.82 7.03 2.47
C VAL A 67 -5.50 7.26 3.21
N VAL A 68 -4.45 6.49 2.88
CA VAL A 68 -3.12 6.68 3.47
C VAL A 68 -2.53 8.03 3.06
N SER A 69 -2.67 8.43 1.80
CA SER A 69 -2.21 9.74 1.29
C SER A 69 -2.87 10.89 2.06
N LEU A 70 -4.21 10.87 2.18
CA LEU A 70 -4.97 11.87 2.91
C LEU A 70 -4.58 11.94 4.40
N ASN A 71 -4.34 10.80 5.04
CA ASN A 71 -3.87 10.75 6.42
C ASN A 71 -2.47 11.33 6.57
N TYR A 72 -1.59 11.10 5.60
CA TYR A 72 -0.24 11.67 5.60
C TYR A 72 -0.28 13.20 5.50
N GLU A 73 -1.07 13.76 4.58
CA GLU A 73 -1.28 15.21 4.47
C GLU A 73 -1.85 15.80 5.77
N LYS A 74 -2.86 15.16 6.36
CA LYS A 74 -3.45 15.58 7.63
C LYS A 74 -2.41 15.58 8.76
N ASN A 75 -1.58 14.54 8.83
CA ASN A 75 -0.53 14.44 9.83
C ASN A 75 0.53 15.54 9.66
N ILE A 76 0.97 15.83 8.43
CA ILE A 76 1.89 16.93 8.12
C ILE A 76 1.30 18.26 8.57
N ASN A 77 0.06 18.55 8.19
CA ASN A 77 -0.60 19.81 8.56
C ASN A 77 -0.70 19.95 10.09
N SER A 78 -1.12 18.91 10.79
CA SER A 78 -1.19 18.92 12.25
C SER A 78 0.19 19.10 12.91
N THR A 79 1.24 18.56 12.31
CA THR A 79 2.62 18.69 12.80
C THR A 79 3.12 20.11 12.60
N ASN A 80 2.86 20.70 11.43
CA ASN A 80 3.18 22.10 11.13
C ASN A 80 2.46 23.05 12.08
N GLU A 81 1.16 22.86 12.33
CA GLU A 81 0.41 23.66 13.30
C GLU A 81 1.02 23.59 14.71
N ARG A 82 1.41 22.39 15.15
CA ARG A 82 2.07 22.20 16.45
C ARG A 82 3.43 22.89 16.49
N LEU A 83 4.22 22.80 15.42
CA LEU A 83 5.51 23.48 15.32
C LEU A 83 5.36 25.00 15.36
N VAL A 84 4.36 25.57 14.68
CA VAL A 84 4.05 27.00 14.74
C VAL A 84 3.71 27.44 16.16
N LYS A 85 2.86 26.67 16.86
CA LYS A 85 2.52 26.95 18.27
C LYS A 85 3.75 26.91 19.18
N ILE A 86 4.61 25.91 19.03
CA ILE A 86 5.87 25.82 19.79
C ILE A 86 6.75 27.03 19.51
N ASN A 87 6.90 27.44 18.24
CA ASN A 87 7.69 28.60 17.87
C ASN A 87 7.16 29.89 18.50
N GLN A 88 5.84 30.08 18.48
CA GLN A 88 5.19 31.23 19.14
C GLN A 88 5.46 31.26 20.64
N SER A 89 5.27 30.14 21.35
CA SER A 89 5.55 30.06 22.79
C SER A 89 7.02 30.33 23.13
N LEU A 90 7.96 29.89 22.29
CA LEU A 90 9.39 30.18 22.49
C LEU A 90 9.70 31.68 22.31
N ASN A 91 9.09 32.34 21.32
CA ASN A 91 9.25 33.78 21.13
C ASN A 91 8.63 34.61 22.27
N GLU A 92 7.58 34.10 22.90
CA GLU A 92 6.97 34.73 24.08
C GLU A 92 7.87 34.61 25.32
N ILE A 93 8.57 33.49 25.50
CA ILE A 93 9.52 33.28 26.62
C ILE A 93 10.82 34.06 26.41
N GLY A 94 11.21 34.32 25.16
CA GLY A 94 12.42 35.08 24.83
C GLY A 94 12.30 36.61 24.94
N LYS A 95 11.13 37.13 25.29
CA LYS A 95 10.88 38.55 25.63
C LYS A 95 10.91 38.76 27.14
#